data_AF-A0A1C1A2R5-F1
#
_entry.id   AF-A0A1C1A2R5-F1
#
_cell.length_a   1.000
_cell.length_b   1.000
_cell.length_c   1.000
_cell.angle_alpha   90.00
_cell.angle_beta   90.00
_cell.angle_gamma   90.00
#
_symmetry.space_group_name_H-M   'P 1'
#
loop_
_entity.id
_entity.type
_entity.pdbx_description
1 polymer ?
#
loop_
_entity_poly.entity_id
_entity_poly.type
_entity_poly.pdbx_seq_one_letter_code
_entity_poly.pdbx_strand_id
1 'polypeptide(L)'
;MKQILVFILFATMLCWFMFAPVYKHVIIVRQAVLQKEVDYLLEVGASGSRGYINAAMIAESRERMEERGFVASELAYVVATNTGVAGMDASAPVWRGTGLRLTMTYPYHRLFVIDQLVGITVPSASDRMGATGMKMSEYVP
;
A
#
# COMPACT_ATOMS: atom_id res chain seq x y z
N MET A 1 44.94 -9.38 -8.78
CA MET A 1 43.95 -8.34 -8.37
C MET A 1 42.87 -8.11 -9.42
N LYS A 2 43.19 -7.80 -10.69
CA LYS A 2 42.18 -7.59 -11.76
C LYS A 2 41.20 -8.77 -11.95
N GLN A 3 41.70 -10.01 -11.91
CA GLN A 3 40.86 -11.20 -12.05
C GLN A 3 39.85 -11.37 -10.90
N ILE A 4 40.25 -11.02 -9.66
CA ILE A 4 39.36 -11.09 -8.49
C ILE A 4 38.26 -10.03 -8.60
N LEU A 5 38.59 -8.81 -9.06
CA LEU A 5 37.61 -7.76 -9.32
C LEU A 5 36.59 -8.16 -10.40
N VAL A 6 37.06 -8.74 -11.50
CA VAL A 6 36.18 -9.24 -12.57
C VAL A 6 35.28 -10.36 -12.05
N PHE A 7 35.81 -11.28 -11.24
CA PHE A 7 35.04 -12.35 -10.63
C PHE A 7 33.94 -11.80 -9.70
N ILE A 8 34.27 -10.85 -8.82
CA ILE A 8 33.30 -10.23 -7.91
C ILE A 8 32.18 -9.55 -8.69
N LEU A 9 32.53 -8.75 -9.71
CA LEU A 9 31.55 -8.07 -10.56
C LEU A 9 30.60 -9.08 -11.26
N PHE A 10 31.16 -10.16 -11.78
CA PHE A 10 30.36 -11.18 -12.46
C PHE A 10 29.44 -11.93 -11.50
N ALA A 11 29.95 -12.27 -10.31
CA ALA A 11 29.17 -12.91 -9.26
C ALA A 11 28.03 -12.03 -8.76
N THR A 12 28.27 -10.72 -8.54
CA THR A 12 27.21 -9.78 -8.11
C THR A 12 26.15 -9.60 -9.19
N MET A 13 26.55 -9.46 -10.46
CA MET A 13 25.61 -9.37 -11.58
C MET A 13 24.77 -10.64 -11.72
N LEU A 14 25.38 -11.82 -11.69
CA LEU A 14 24.64 -13.08 -11.79
C LEU A 14 23.64 -13.26 -10.65
N CYS A 15 24.05 -12.95 -9.42
CA CYS A 15 23.17 -12.98 -8.27
C CYS A 15 22.00 -12.02 -8.45
N TRP A 16 22.28 -10.78 -8.85
CA TRP A 16 21.23 -9.80 -9.13
C TRP A 16 20.28 -10.28 -10.22
N PHE A 17 20.77 -10.78 -11.35
CA PHE A 17 19.94 -11.26 -12.46
C PHE A 17 19.01 -12.41 -12.06
N MET A 18 19.47 -13.33 -11.22
CA MET A 18 18.68 -14.48 -10.80
C MET A 18 17.49 -14.08 -9.91
N PHE A 19 17.65 -13.03 -9.10
CA PHE A 19 16.64 -12.63 -8.11
C PHE A 19 15.87 -11.35 -8.49
N ALA A 20 16.41 -10.52 -9.41
CA ALA A 20 15.79 -9.30 -9.96
C ALA A 20 14.33 -9.47 -10.35
N PRO A 21 13.96 -10.51 -11.12
CA PRO A 21 12.56 -10.70 -11.50
C PRO A 21 11.66 -10.97 -10.29
N VAL A 22 12.12 -11.78 -9.32
CA VAL A 22 11.27 -12.29 -8.25
C VAL A 22 10.78 -11.19 -7.31
N TYR A 23 11.70 -10.39 -6.73
CA TYR A 23 11.26 -9.36 -5.78
C TYR A 23 10.48 -8.22 -6.45
N LYS A 24 10.77 -7.92 -7.73
CA LYS A 24 9.99 -6.95 -8.51
C LYS A 24 8.55 -7.40 -8.67
N HIS A 25 8.31 -8.68 -8.97
CA HIS A 25 6.96 -9.23 -9.00
C HIS A 25 6.29 -9.15 -7.62
N VAL A 26 7.01 -9.47 -6.54
CA VAL A 26 6.47 -9.34 -5.17
C VAL A 26 6.03 -7.90 -4.87
N ILE A 27 6.82 -6.90 -5.25
CA ILE A 27 6.47 -5.49 -5.07
C ILE A 27 5.22 -5.13 -5.86
N ILE A 28 5.15 -5.51 -7.14
CA ILE A 28 3.99 -5.22 -8.00
C ILE A 28 2.73 -5.85 -7.41
N VAL A 29 2.81 -7.10 -6.97
CA VAL A 29 1.68 -7.80 -6.34
C VAL A 29 1.27 -7.12 -5.04
N ARG A 30 2.20 -6.73 -4.17
CA ARG A 30 1.88 -6.02 -2.92
C ARG A 30 1.19 -4.68 -3.20
N GLN A 31 1.67 -3.92 -4.17
CA GLN A 31 1.07 -2.65 -4.56
C GLN A 31 -0.34 -2.86 -5.14
N ALA A 32 -0.53 -3.87 -5.98
CA ALA A 32 -1.85 -4.22 -6.52
C ALA A 32 -2.83 -4.66 -5.43
N VAL A 33 -2.37 -5.42 -4.44
CA VAL A 33 -3.18 -5.83 -3.28
C VAL A 33 -3.57 -4.63 -2.43
N LEU A 34 -2.65 -3.70 -2.16
CA LEU A 34 -2.93 -2.45 -1.45
C LEU A 34 -3.99 -1.63 -2.19
N GLN A 35 -3.84 -1.46 -3.50
CA GLN A 35 -4.81 -0.72 -4.32
C GLN A 35 -6.19 -1.39 -4.29
N LYS A 36 -6.25 -2.71 -4.45
CA LYS A 36 -7.48 -3.48 -4.39
C LYS A 36 -8.20 -3.31 -3.04
N GLU A 37 -7.45 -3.28 -1.94
CA GLU A 37 -8.02 -3.11 -0.60
C GLU A 37 -8.54 -1.68 -0.38
N VAL A 38 -7.82 -0.67 -0.88
CA VAL A 38 -8.29 0.73 -0.88
C VAL A 38 -9.60 0.85 -1.65
N ASP A 39 -9.65 0.30 -2.87
CA ASP A 39 -10.83 0.35 -3.72
C ASP A 39 -12.02 -0.37 -3.07
N TYR A 40 -11.77 -1.53 -2.45
CA TYR A 40 -12.79 -2.28 -1.70
C TYR A 40 -13.35 -1.48 -0.53
N LEU A 41 -12.50 -0.89 0.31
CA LEU A 41 -12.95 -0.09 1.45
C LEU A 41 -13.72 1.16 1.02
N LEU A 42 -13.31 1.79 -0.09
CA LEU A 42 -14.04 2.91 -0.67
C LEU A 42 -15.39 2.47 -1.23
N GLU A 43 -15.46 1.31 -1.88
CA GLU A 43 -16.72 0.76 -2.40
C GLU A 43 -17.73 0.51 -1.29
N VAL A 44 -17.28 -0.09 -0.19
CA VAL A 44 -18.14 -0.39 0.96
C VAL A 44 -18.45 0.86 1.78
N GLY A 45 -17.46 1.73 2.00
CA GLY A 45 -17.56 2.90 2.88
C GLY A 45 -18.20 4.13 2.25
N ALA A 46 -18.25 4.22 0.92
CA ALA A 46 -18.93 5.28 0.18
C ALA A 46 -20.26 4.81 -0.43
N SER A 47 -20.82 3.70 0.06
CA SER A 47 -22.05 3.09 -0.47
C SER A 47 -23.33 3.85 -0.08
N GLY A 48 -24.47 3.51 -0.70
CA GLY A 48 -25.75 4.14 -0.37
C GLY A 48 -26.18 4.03 1.09
N SER A 49 -25.75 2.97 1.79
CA SER A 49 -26.06 2.72 3.21
C SER A 49 -24.98 3.22 4.17
N ARG A 50 -23.79 3.57 3.67
CA ARG A 50 -22.63 3.97 4.47
C ARG A 50 -21.92 5.15 3.80
N GLY A 51 -21.77 6.25 4.53
CA GLY A 51 -20.99 7.41 4.08
C GLY A 51 -19.69 7.59 4.87
N TYR A 52 -19.07 6.51 5.35
CA TYR A 52 -17.89 6.59 6.22
C TYR A 52 -17.02 5.34 6.13
N ILE A 53 -15.75 5.46 6.55
CA ILE A 53 -14.84 4.34 6.81
C ILE A 53 -14.38 4.43 8.26
N ASN A 54 -14.98 3.63 9.15
CA ASN A 54 -14.69 3.69 10.59
C ASN A 54 -13.56 2.74 11.02
N ALA A 55 -13.23 2.75 12.31
CA ALA A 55 -12.19 1.92 12.88
C ALA A 55 -12.46 0.40 12.75
N ALA A 56 -13.72 -0.03 12.81
CA ALA A 56 -14.09 -1.44 12.67
C ALA A 56 -13.78 -1.95 11.25
N MET A 57 -14.14 -1.19 10.22
CA MET A 57 -13.82 -1.53 8.83
C MET A 57 -12.31 -1.60 8.57
N ILE A 58 -11.55 -0.71 9.21
CA ILE A 58 -10.07 -0.72 9.14
C ILE A 58 -9.52 -1.97 9.85
N ALA A 59 -10.07 -2.36 11.00
CA ALA A 59 -9.65 -3.58 11.70
C ALA A 59 -9.88 -4.83 10.84
N GLU A 60 -11.07 -4.97 10.25
CA GLU A 60 -11.37 -6.07 9.31
C GLU A 60 -10.44 -6.06 8.08
N SER A 61 -10.08 -4.86 7.59
CA SER A 61 -9.09 -4.73 6.51
C SER A 61 -7.71 -5.23 6.92
N ARG A 62 -7.28 -4.95 8.15
CA ARG A 62 -6.00 -5.44 8.67
C ARG A 62 -5.97 -6.97 8.71
N GLU A 63 -7.04 -7.62 9.15
CA GLU A 63 -7.16 -9.08 9.16
C GLU A 63 -7.03 -9.66 7.74
N ARG A 64 -7.77 -9.12 6.77
CA ARG A 64 -7.66 -9.54 5.36
C ARG A 64 -6.27 -9.32 4.76
N MET A 65 -5.58 -8.27 5.21
CA MET A 65 -4.23 -7.98 4.73
C MET A 65 -3.19 -8.92 5.36
N GLU A 66 -3.38 -9.34 6.60
CA GLU A 66 -2.56 -10.38 7.23
C GLU A 66 -2.66 -11.73 6.50
N GLU A 67 -3.86 -12.13 6.11
CA GLU A 67 -4.07 -13.34 5.28
C GLU A 67 -3.32 -13.28 3.95
N ARG A 68 -3.05 -12.08 3.43
CA ARG A 68 -2.27 -11.84 2.20
C ARG A 68 -0.77 -11.65 2.44
N GLY A 69 -0.30 -11.86 3.67
CA GLY A 69 1.12 -11.82 4.04
C GLY A 69 1.66 -10.43 4.38
N PHE A 70 0.80 -9.49 4.74
CA PHE A 70 1.21 -8.20 5.34
C PHE A 70 1.27 -8.33 6.87
N VAL A 71 2.03 -7.45 7.51
CA VAL A 71 2.00 -7.31 8.97
C VAL A 71 0.98 -6.22 9.32
N ALA A 72 -0.11 -6.55 10.04
CA ALA A 72 -1.17 -5.58 10.30
C ALA A 72 -0.65 -4.32 10.97
N SER A 73 0.19 -4.44 12.01
CA SER A 73 0.68 -3.30 12.79
C SER A 73 1.47 -2.29 11.97
N GLU A 74 2.00 -2.70 10.82
CA GLU A 74 2.77 -1.84 9.93
C GLU A 74 1.92 -1.16 8.86
N LEU A 75 0.64 -1.50 8.71
CA LEU A 75 -0.26 -0.78 7.79
C LEU A 75 -0.70 0.55 8.40
N ALA A 76 -0.59 1.62 7.63
CA ALA A 76 -1.10 2.94 8.01
C ALA A 76 -2.25 3.34 7.09
N TYR A 77 -3.32 3.86 7.68
CA TYR A 77 -4.55 4.26 6.99
C TYR A 77 -4.81 5.74 7.28
N VAL A 78 -5.13 6.51 6.25
CA VAL A 78 -5.57 7.89 6.38
C VAL A 78 -6.88 8.03 5.61
N VAL A 79 -7.96 8.33 6.34
CA VAL A 79 -9.27 8.61 5.78
C VAL A 79 -9.50 10.12 5.82
N ALA A 80 -9.83 10.71 4.68
CA ALA A 80 -10.09 12.13 4.53
C ALA A 80 -11.30 12.36 3.62
N THR A 81 -11.83 13.58 3.60
CA THR A 81 -12.83 14.02 2.63
C THR A 81 -12.32 15.21 1.84
N ASN A 82 -12.91 15.49 0.68
CA ASN A 82 -12.57 16.68 -0.10
C ASN A 82 -13.13 17.99 0.49
N THR A 83 -14.02 17.91 1.48
CA THR A 83 -14.63 19.06 2.17
C THR A 83 -14.08 19.29 3.57
N GLY A 84 -13.21 18.41 4.08
CA GLY A 84 -12.63 18.50 5.43
C GLY A 84 -13.50 17.93 6.54
N VAL A 85 -14.69 17.39 6.23
CA VAL A 85 -15.56 16.66 7.17
C VAL A 85 -14.92 15.33 7.57
N ALA A 86 -15.19 14.86 8.79
CA ALA A 86 -14.66 13.61 9.32
C ALA A 86 -15.22 12.38 8.59
N GLY A 87 -14.46 11.81 7.65
CA GLY A 87 -14.86 10.61 6.89
C GLY A 87 -14.88 9.29 7.66
N MET A 88 -14.55 9.31 8.96
CA MET A 88 -14.55 8.14 9.84
C MET A 88 -15.74 8.09 10.80
N ASP A 89 -16.52 9.17 10.88
CA ASP A 89 -17.60 9.29 11.86
C ASP A 89 -18.88 8.64 11.34
N ALA A 90 -19.30 7.55 12.00
CA ALA A 90 -20.53 6.85 11.67
C ALA A 90 -21.79 7.62 12.09
N SER A 91 -21.67 8.53 13.05
CA SER A 91 -22.80 9.36 13.52
C SER A 91 -23.04 10.57 12.62
N ALA A 92 -22.06 10.93 11.79
CA ALA A 92 -22.15 11.98 10.78
C ALA A 92 -21.66 11.49 9.41
N PRO A 93 -22.41 10.59 8.74
CA PRO A 93 -22.00 10.05 7.44
C PRO A 93 -21.85 11.16 6.39
N VAL A 94 -20.87 10.97 5.51
CA VAL A 94 -20.57 11.86 4.40
C VAL A 94 -21.68 11.77 3.36
N TRP A 95 -22.30 12.91 3.05
CA TRP A 95 -23.45 12.99 2.15
C TRP A 95 -23.07 12.71 0.70
N ARG A 96 -24.05 12.25 -0.08
CA ARG A 96 -23.88 12.00 -1.50
C ARG A 96 -23.22 13.17 -2.24
N GLY A 97 -22.24 12.84 -3.08
CA GLY A 97 -21.49 13.81 -3.88
C GLY A 97 -20.27 14.42 -3.18
N THR A 98 -20.07 14.17 -1.89
CA THR A 98 -18.82 14.51 -1.19
C THR A 98 -17.81 13.37 -1.39
N GLY A 99 -16.56 13.70 -1.70
CA GLY A 99 -15.51 12.74 -2.02
C GLY A 99 -14.87 12.18 -0.77
N LEU A 100 -14.94 10.87 -0.57
CA LEU A 100 -14.22 10.13 0.46
C LEU A 100 -12.88 9.66 -0.11
N ARG A 101 -11.78 10.01 0.55
CA ARG A 101 -10.42 9.64 0.17
C ARG A 101 -9.85 8.68 1.20
N LEU A 102 -9.24 7.60 0.73
CA LEU A 102 -8.50 6.67 1.55
C LEU A 102 -7.08 6.53 1.00
N THR A 103 -6.11 6.67 1.88
CA THR A 103 -4.70 6.37 1.61
C THR A 103 -4.24 5.25 2.54
N MET A 104 -3.69 4.19 1.98
CA MET A 104 -3.08 3.08 2.70
C MET A 104 -1.59 3.03 2.38
N THR A 105 -0.73 2.85 3.38
CA THR A 105 0.71 2.71 3.16
C THR A 105 1.33 1.56 3.96
N TYR A 106 2.39 0.98 3.41
CA TYR A 106 3.14 -0.15 3.97
C TYR A 106 4.64 0.03 3.71
N PRO A 107 5.56 -0.39 4.60
CA PRO A 107 7.00 -0.24 4.36
C PRO A 107 7.51 -1.14 3.21
N TYR A 108 8.55 -0.67 2.52
CA TYR A 108 9.26 -1.50 1.51
C TYR A 108 10.13 -2.60 2.12
N HIS A 109 10.39 -2.54 3.43
CA HIS A 109 11.31 -3.45 4.11
C HIS A 109 12.68 -3.49 3.40
N ARG A 110 13.21 -4.69 3.18
CA ARG A 110 14.51 -4.92 2.53
C ARG A 110 14.38 -5.40 1.08
N LEU A 111 13.21 -5.23 0.45
CA LEU A 111 12.93 -5.78 -0.88
C LEU A 111 13.91 -5.30 -1.95
N PHE A 112 14.41 -4.08 -1.85
CA PHE A 112 15.33 -3.49 -2.82
C PHE A 112 16.81 -3.67 -2.49
N VAL A 113 17.19 -4.26 -1.34
CA VAL A 113 18.60 -4.31 -0.89
C VAL A 113 19.52 -4.95 -1.94
N ILE A 114 19.01 -5.91 -2.71
CA ILE A 114 19.79 -6.57 -3.76
C ILE A 114 20.15 -5.64 -4.94
N ASP A 115 19.37 -4.58 -5.19
CA ASP A 115 19.67 -3.59 -6.22
C ASP A 115 20.97 -2.83 -5.94
N GLN A 116 21.41 -2.79 -4.67
CA GLN A 116 22.71 -2.22 -4.31
C GLN A 116 23.89 -2.99 -4.93
N LEU A 117 23.72 -4.28 -5.26
CA LEU A 117 24.77 -5.10 -5.90
C LEU A 117 25.16 -4.60 -7.29
N VAL A 118 24.26 -3.85 -7.94
CA VAL A 118 24.47 -3.24 -9.26
C VAL A 118 24.53 -1.70 -9.18
N GLY A 119 24.72 -1.14 -7.99
CA GLY A 119 24.92 0.29 -7.77
C GLY A 119 23.66 1.15 -7.85
N ILE A 120 22.46 0.55 -7.78
CA ILE A 120 21.20 1.29 -7.74
C ILE A 120 20.94 1.77 -6.31
N THR A 121 20.59 3.06 -6.17
CA THR A 121 20.16 3.62 -4.90
C THR A 121 18.79 3.05 -4.50
N VAL A 122 18.68 2.59 -3.27
CA VAL A 122 17.45 1.97 -2.75
C VAL A 122 16.64 2.97 -1.90
N PRO A 123 15.32 2.76 -1.75
CA PRO A 123 14.50 3.55 -0.84
C PRO A 123 15.05 3.56 0.59
N SER A 124 14.81 4.66 1.30
CA SER A 124 15.13 4.80 2.72
C SER A 124 14.31 3.82 3.57
N ALA A 125 14.77 3.54 4.80
CA ALA A 125 14.04 2.69 5.73
C ALA A 125 12.66 3.26 6.12
N SER A 126 12.48 4.58 6.01
CA SER A 126 11.21 5.26 6.24
C SER A 126 10.30 5.31 5.02
N ASP A 127 10.78 4.91 3.83
CA ASP A 127 9.97 4.96 2.62
C ASP A 127 8.92 3.85 2.62
N ARG A 128 7.74 4.19 2.09
CA ARG A 128 6.56 3.34 2.14
C ARG A 128 5.93 3.24 0.76
N MET A 129 5.53 2.04 0.38
CA MET A 129 4.58 1.85 -0.72
C MET A 129 3.22 2.34 -0.29
N GLY A 130 2.48 2.96 -1.20
CA GLY A 130 1.19 3.56 -0.89
C GLY A 130 0.20 3.38 -2.02
N ALA A 131 -1.06 3.13 -1.64
CA ALA A 131 -2.22 3.17 -2.52
C ALA A 131 -3.14 4.29 -2.06
N THR A 132 -3.76 5.00 -2.99
CA THR A 132 -4.71 6.07 -2.68
C THR A 132 -5.86 6.02 -3.68
N GLY A 133 -7.07 6.19 -3.16
CA GLY A 133 -8.29 6.26 -3.96
C GLY A 133 -9.19 7.36 -3.46
N MET A 134 -10.12 7.77 -4.31
CA MET A 134 -11.23 8.63 -3.94
C MET A 134 -12.49 8.12 -4.60
N LYS A 135 -13.57 8.00 -3.83
CA LYS A 135 -14.91 7.70 -4.34
C LYS A 135 -15.90 8.73 -3.81
N MET A 136 -16.83 9.17 -4.66
CA MET A 136 -17.92 10.03 -4.21
C MET A 136 -18.86 9.20 -3.34
N SER A 137 -19.21 9.71 -2.17
CA SER A 137 -20.22 9.08 -1.33
C SER A 137 -21.53 8.96 -2.09
N GLU A 138 -22.19 7.83 -1.93
CA GLU A 138 -23.53 7.54 -2.44
C GLU A 138 -24.58 7.63 -1.33
N TYR A 139 -24.18 7.93 -0.08
CA TYR A 139 -25.04 7.91 1.10
C TYR A 139 -26.26 8.84 0.97
N VAL A 140 -27.44 8.25 1.15
CA VAL A 140 -28.73 8.94 1.25
C VAL A 140 -29.44 8.42 2.51
N PRO A 141 -29.87 9.31 3.43
CA PRO A 141 -30.54 8.91 4.67
C PRO A 141 -31.93 8.32 4.46
#